data_AF-A0A3M1ITL5-F1
#
_entry.id   AF-A0A3M1ITL5-F1
#
_cell.length_a   1.000
_cell.length_b   1.000
_cell.length_c   1.000
_cell.angle_alpha   90.00
_cell.angle_beta   90.00
_cell.angle_gamma   90.00
#
_symmetry.space_group_name_H-M   'P 1'
#
loop_
_entity.id
_entity.type
_entity.pdbx_description
1 polymer ?
#
loop_
_entity_poly.entity_id
_entity_poly.type
_entity_poly.pdbx_seq_one_letter_code
_entity_poly.pdbx_strand_id
1 'polypeptide(L)' 'MTRRPCAFRQQDVTRAVRGAKKAGIDLARIEIAQDGKIVLVAENGGTTEEPNDLDRELEEFEARHGKN' A
#
# COMPACT_ATOMS: atom_id res chain seq x y z
N MET A 1 -28.91 14.33 23.22
CA MET A 1 -27.73 14.23 22.34
C MET A 1 -27.96 13.11 21.34
N THR A 2 -28.27 13.45 20.08
CA THR A 2 -28.48 12.45 19.02
C THR A 2 -27.11 12.01 18.51
N ARG A 3 -26.68 10.79 18.84
CA ARG A 3 -25.44 10.23 18.28
C ARG A 3 -25.65 10.01 16.79
N ARG A 4 -24.79 10.61 15.96
CA ARG A 4 -24.79 10.36 14.52
C ARG A 4 -24.54 8.86 14.29
N PRO A 5 -25.27 8.19 13.38
CA PRO A 5 -25.04 6.78 13.10
C PRO A 5 -23.57 6.57 12.70
N CYS A 6 -22.88 5.67 13.39
CA CYS A 6 -21.52 5.28 13.01
C CYS A 6 -21.63 4.28 11.86
N ALA A 7 -21.15 4.66 10.67
CA ALA A 7 -21.32 3.85 9.45
C ALA A 7 -20.48 2.56 9.46
N PHE A 8 -19.49 2.46 10.34
CA PHE A 8 -18.59 1.32 10.43
C PHE A 8 -18.26 1.00 11.89
N ARG A 9 -17.80 -0.22 12.14
CA ARG A 9 -17.31 -0.67 13.45
C ARG A 9 -15.79 -0.60 13.49
N GLN A 10 -15.22 -0.55 14.69
CA GLN A 10 -13.76 -0.65 14.88
C GLN A 10 -13.16 -1.90 14.21
N GLN A 11 -13.92 -2.99 14.19
CA GLN A 11 -13.59 -4.24 13.49
C GLN A 11 -13.30 -4.02 12.00
N ASP A 12 -14.06 -3.15 11.34
CA ASP A 12 -13.98 -2.98 9.88
C ASP A 12 -12.69 -2.28 9.50
N VAL A 13 -12.35 -1.21 10.25
CA VAL A 13 -11.05 -0.52 10.13
C VAL A 13 -9.89 -1.48 10.39
N THR A 14 -10.01 -2.31 11.44
CA THR A 14 -8.97 -3.28 11.79
C THR A 14 -8.74 -4.31 10.67
N ARG A 15 -9.81 -4.79 10.03
CA ARG A 15 -9.72 -5.73 8.90
C ARG A 15 -9.08 -5.10 7.68
N ALA A 16 -9.48 -3.88 7.33
CA ALA A 16 -8.94 -3.15 6.19
C ALA A 16 -7.42 -2.95 6.32
N VAL A 17 -6.96 -2.44 7.48
CA VAL A 17 -5.53 -2.21 7.75
C VAL A 17 -4.73 -3.50 7.74
N ARG A 18 -5.26 -4.58 8.32
CA ARG A 18 -4.60 -5.90 8.30
C ARG A 18 -4.50 -6.46 6.89
N GLY A 19 -5.53 -6.26 6.05
CA GLY A 19 -5.53 -6.69 4.65
C GLY A 19 -4.42 -6.00 3.86
N ALA A 20 -4.35 -4.67 3.95
CA ALA A 20 -3.30 -3.88 3.28
C ALA A 20 -1.88 -4.32 3.70
N LYS A 21 -1.62 -4.42 5.01
CA LYS A 21 -0.32 -4.89 5.50
C LYS A 21 0.05 -6.29 5.03
N LYS A 22 -0.91 -7.22 4.98
CA LYS A 22 -0.68 -8.58 4.47
C LYS A 22 -0.38 -8.61 2.97
N ALA A 23 -0.88 -7.64 2.23
CA ALA A 23 -0.58 -7.47 0.82
C ALA A 23 0.76 -6.77 0.57
N GLY A 24 1.56 -6.50 1.61
CA GLY A 24 2.83 -5.77 1.48
C GLY A 24 2.66 -4.28 1.22
N ILE A 25 1.47 -3.72 1.49
CA ILE A 25 1.22 -2.29 1.29
C ILE A 25 1.55 -1.55 2.58
N ASP A 26 2.56 -0.69 2.50
CA ASP A 26 2.86 0.27 3.55
C ASP A 26 1.91 1.46 3.47
N LEU A 27 1.31 1.80 4.62
CA LEU A 27 0.25 2.79 4.72
C LEU A 27 0.78 4.10 5.30
N ALA A 28 0.64 5.19 4.53
CA ALA A 28 0.97 6.54 4.97
C ALA A 28 -0.12 7.14 5.86
N ARG A 29 -1.39 6.96 5.48
CA ARG A 29 -2.54 7.62 6.11
C ARG A 29 -3.80 6.78 5.99
N ILE A 30 -4.67 6.90 6.98
CA ILE A 30 -6.03 6.36 6.97
C ILE A 30 -7.00 7.53 7.10
N GLU A 31 -7.96 7.60 6.19
CA GLU A 31 -9.04 8.57 6.23
C GLU A 31 -10.39 7.89 6.41
N ILE A 32 -11.25 8.56 7.15
CA ILE A 32 -12.63 8.14 7.36
C ILE A 32 -13.51 9.27 6.84
N ALA A 33 -14.15 9.03 5.71
CA ALA A 33 -15.05 9.99 5.12
C ALA A 33 -16.39 10.03 5.86
N GLN A 34 -17.06 11.19 5.78
CA GLN A 34 -18.32 11.43 6.48
C GLN A 34 -19.50 10.61 5.91
N ASP A 35 -19.32 10.04 4.71
CA ASP A 35 -20.23 9.09 4.05
C ASP A 35 -20.01 7.64 4.52
N GLY A 36 -19.03 7.40 5.40
CA GLY A 36 -18.72 6.09 5.95
C GLY A 36 -17.66 5.29 5.18
N LYS A 37 -17.02 5.86 4.15
CA LYS A 37 -15.91 5.19 3.45
C LYS A 37 -14.63 5.23 4.27
N ILE A 38 -13.91 4.11 4.27
CA ILE A 38 -12.55 3.99 4.81
C ILE A 38 -11.60 4.06 3.62
N VAL A 39 -10.74 5.06 3.59
CA VAL A 39 -9.71 5.24 2.55
C VAL A 39 -8.35 4.95 3.17
N LEU A 40 -7.63 3.99 2.60
CA LEU A 40 -6.25 3.68 2.97
C LEU A 40 -5.33 4.32 1.92
N VAL A 41 -4.42 5.17 2.36
CA VAL A 41 -3.44 5.84 1.50
C VAL A 41 -2.11 5.12 1.68
N ALA A 42 -1.62 4.51 0.60
CA ALA A 42 -0.30 3.89 0.58
C ALA A 42 0.80 4.96 0.64
N GLU A 43 1.97 4.61 1.18
CA GLU A 43 3.16 5.44 1.01
C GLU A 43 3.53 5.51 -0.47
N ASN A 44 3.82 6.72 -0.99
CA ASN A 44 4.44 6.89 -2.30
C ASN A 44 5.93 6.54 -2.19
N GLY A 45 6.21 5.26 -1.95
CA GLY A 45 7.48 4.62 -2.22
C GLY A 45 7.12 3.46 -3.12
N GLY A 46 7.64 3.45 -4.36
CA GLY A 46 7.34 2.41 -5.34
C GLY A 46 7.40 1.04 -4.69
N THR A 47 6.53 0.14 -5.16
CA THR A 47 6.56 -1.28 -4.81
C THR A 47 8.01 -1.70 -4.61
N THR A 48 8.41 -1.98 -3.36
CA THR A 48 9.67 -2.70 -3.13
C THR A 48 9.38 -4.12 -3.56
N GLU A 49 9.28 -4.33 -4.88
CA GLU A 49 9.37 -5.66 -5.46
C GLU A 49 10.76 -6.16 -5.09
N GLU A 50 10.81 -7.32 -4.44
CA GLU A 50 12.11 -7.94 -4.18
C GLU A 50 12.80 -8.17 -5.54
N PRO A 51 14.09 -7.83 -5.67
CA PRO A 51 14.81 -7.98 -6.93
C PRO A 51 14.66 -9.41 -7.43
N ASN A 52 14.06 -9.55 -8.61
CA ASN A 52 13.84 -10.83 -9.25
C ASN A 52 14.97 -11.17 -10.22
N ASP A 53 14.90 -12.35 -10.83
CA ASP A 53 15.93 -12.81 -11.77
C ASP A 53 16.06 -11.89 -13.00
N LEU A 54 14.95 -11.28 -13.44
CA LEU A 54 14.94 -10.36 -14.58
C LEU A 54 15.63 -9.03 -14.24
N ASP A 55 15.47 -8.54 -13.02
CA ASP A 55 16.16 -7.34 -12.53
C ASP A 55 17.68 -7.56 -12.52
N ARG A 56 18.12 -8.76 -12.11
CA ARG A 56 19.54 -9.15 -12.14
C ARG A 56 20.09 -9.25 -13.55
N GLU A 57 19.34 -9.87 -14.47
CA GLU A 57 19.74 -9.97 -15.88
C GLU A 57 19.87 -8.59 -16.54
N LEU A 58 18.98 -7.66 -16.21
CA LEU A 58 19.04 -6.28 -16.70
C LEU A 58 20.31 -5.57 -16.21
N GLU A 59 20.64 -5.66 -14.92
CA GLU A 59 21.87 -5.09 -14.37
C GLU A 59 23.13 -5.64 -15.06
N GLU A 60 23.18 -6.95 -15.29
CA GLU A 60 24.30 -7.59 -15.99
C GLU A 60 24.42 -7.14 -17.45
N PHE A 61 23.28 -6.98 -18.13
CA PHE A 61 23.24 -6.48 -19.50
C PHE A 61 23.71 -5.03 -19.59
N GLU A 62 23.20 -4.15 -18.73
CA GLU A 62 23.61 -2.74 -18.65
C GLU A 62 25.10 -2.60 -18.32
N ALA A 63 25.62 -3.40 -17.38
CA ALA A 63 27.04 -3.41 -17.05
C ALA A 63 27.92 -3.81 -18.25
N ARG A 64 27.43 -4.71 -19.11
CA ARG A 64 28.14 -5.18 -20.30
C ARG A 64 28.02 -4.23 -21.50
N HIS A 65 26.89 -3.54 -21.65
CA HIS A 65 26.54 -2.82 -22.89
C HIS A 65 26.30 -1.32 -22.72
N GLY A 66 26.17 -0.80 -21.50
CA GLY A 66 25.86 0.60 -21.19
C GLY A 66 27.03 1.59 -21.29
N LYS A 67 28.22 1.13 -21.70
CA LYS A 67 29.37 2.01 -22.03
C LYS A 67 29.61 1.99 -23.54
N ASN A 68 28.87 2.81 -24.29
CA ASN A 68 29.26 3.32 -25.60
C ASN A 68 28.73 4.74 -25.78
#